data_AF-S4W8I1-F1
#
_entry.id   AF-S4W8I1-F1
#
_cell.length_a   1.000
_cell.length_b   1.000
_cell.length_c   1.000
_cell.angle_alpha   90.00
_cell.angle_beta   90.00
_cell.angle_gamma   90.00
#
_symmetry.space_group_name_H-M   'P 1'
#
loop_
_entity.id
_entity.type
_entity.pdbx_description
1 polymer ?
#
loop_
_entity_poly.entity_id
_entity_poly.type
_entity_poly.pdbx_seq_one_letter_code
_entity_poly.pdbx_strand_id
1 'polypeptide(L)' 'MTPRHSRPEGAEKRLEEAVRAAKRQRDKAVRQAETTFWTEIAELKQSYRGAQTDIASVLGVTRDAILKSVNKYAGGQEE' A
#
# COMPACT_ATOMS: atom_id res chain seq x y z
N MET A 1 35.28 4.03 22.11
CA MET A 1 34.28 3.00 22.52
C MET A 1 33.16 3.75 23.22
N THR A 2 32.03 3.99 22.56
CA THR A 2 30.88 4.64 23.20
C THR A 2 30.31 3.69 24.26
N PRO A 3 30.10 4.12 25.52
CA PRO A 3 29.54 3.25 26.53
C PRO A 3 28.15 2.82 26.06
N ARG A 4 27.87 1.51 26.02
CA ARG A 4 26.50 1.01 25.89
C ARG A 4 25.75 1.50 27.12
N HIS A 5 25.00 2.60 26.99
CA HIS A 5 24.15 3.12 28.05
C HIS A 5 23.40 1.97 28.71
N SER A 6 23.48 1.89 30.04
CA SER A 6 22.76 0.92 30.86
C SER A 6 21.32 0.85 30.38
N ARG A 7 20.94 -0.28 29.76
CA ARG A 7 19.64 -0.45 29.15
C ARG A 7 18.58 -0.37 30.26
N PRO A 8 17.64 0.59 30.21
CA PRO A 8 16.58 0.65 31.20
C PRO A 8 15.78 -0.66 31.19
N GLU A 9 15.42 -1.20 32.35
CA GLU A 9 14.51 -2.34 32.40
C GLU A 9 13.22 -2.01 31.64
N GLY A 10 12.79 -2.93 30.76
CA GLY A 10 11.63 -2.74 29.90
C GLY A 10 11.84 -1.83 28.68
N ALA A 11 13.06 -1.34 28.41
CA ALA A 11 13.33 -0.54 27.21
C ALA A 11 13.10 -1.32 25.90
N GLU A 12 13.29 -2.65 25.89
CA GLU A 12 12.99 -3.48 24.70
C GLU A 12 11.49 -3.52 24.43
N LYS A 13 10.68 -3.71 25.47
CA LYS A 13 9.23 -3.75 25.35
C LYS A 13 8.67 -2.41 24.87
N ARG A 14 9.18 -1.30 25.42
CA ARG A 14 8.81 0.06 24.98
C ARG A 14 9.22 0.33 23.52
N LEU A 15 10.42 -0.10 23.13
CA LEU A 15 10.87 0.02 21.74
C LEU A 15 10.00 -0.82 20.80
N GLU A 16 9.69 -2.06 21.17
CA GLU A 16 8.83 -2.95 20.39
C GLU A 16 7.43 -2.37 20.21
N GLU A 17 6.83 -1.85 21.28
CA GLU A 17 5.52 -1.19 21.24
C GLU A 17 5.54 0.05 20.35
N ALA A 18 6.58 0.89 20.45
CA ALA A 18 6.75 2.07 19.61
C ALA A 18 6.91 1.70 18.13
N VAL A 19 7.74 0.71 17.81
CA VAL A 19 7.93 0.21 16.44
C VAL A 19 6.62 -0.38 15.90
N ARG A 20 5.89 -1.14 16.71
CA ARG A 20 4.59 -1.73 16.31
C ARG A 20 3.56 -0.64 16.06
N ALA A 21 3.54 0.43 16.86
CA ALA A 21 2.69 1.59 16.65
C ALA A 21 3.03 2.33 15.35
N ALA A 22 4.32 2.63 15.14
CA ALA A 22 4.80 3.27 13.92
C ALA A 22 4.49 2.43 12.67
N LYS A 23 4.68 1.11 12.75
CA LYS A 23 4.32 0.18 11.67
C LYS A 23 2.83 0.23 11.36
N ARG A 24 1.95 0.18 12.37
CA ARG A 24 0.49 0.28 12.16
C ARG A 24 0.10 1.60 11.48
N GLN A 25 0.73 2.71 11.89
CA GLN A 25 0.46 4.01 11.27
C GLN A 25 0.90 4.03 9.80
N ARG A 26 2.10 3.52 9.50
CA ARG A 26 2.58 3.36 8.13
C ARG A 26 1.64 2.48 7.31
N ASP A 27 1.27 1.31 7.83
CA ASP A 27 0.43 0.35 7.12
C ASP A 27 -0.96 0.94 6.84
N LYS A 28 -1.51 1.74 7.76
CA LYS A 28 -2.76 2.48 7.55
C LYS A 28 -2.60 3.51 6.43
N ALA A 29 -1.54 4.33 6.47
CA ALA A 29 -1.30 5.37 5.47
C ALA A 29 -1.07 4.77 4.08
N VAL A 30 -0.25 3.72 3.98
CA VAL A 30 -0.03 2.98 2.73
C VAL A 30 -1.33 2.38 2.21
N ARG A 31 -2.14 1.75 3.07
CA ARG A 31 -3.42 1.18 2.65
C ARG A 31 -4.38 2.25 2.12
N GLN A 32 -4.44 3.42 2.76
CA GLN A 32 -5.27 4.53 2.28
C GLN A 32 -4.79 5.04 0.91
N ALA A 33 -3.48 5.26 0.76
CA ALA A 33 -2.90 5.69 -0.50
C ALA A 33 -3.14 4.68 -1.64
N GLU A 34 -2.94 3.38 -1.38
CA GLU A 34 -3.21 2.31 -2.33
C GLU A 34 -4.70 2.25 -2.70
N THR A 35 -5.60 2.35 -1.72
CA THR A 35 -7.04 2.38 -2.00
C THR A 35 -7.41 3.55 -2.90
N THR A 36 -6.99 4.77 -2.58
CA THR A 36 -7.27 5.95 -3.42
C THR A 36 -6.72 5.77 -4.83
N PHE A 37 -5.45 5.36 -4.95
CA PHE A 37 -4.81 5.14 -6.24
C PHE A 37 -5.56 4.11 -7.10
N TRP A 38 -5.87 2.93 -6.55
CA TRP A 38 -6.53 1.88 -7.32
C TRP A 38 -7.99 2.18 -7.63
N THR A 39 -8.68 3.00 -6.82
CA THR A 39 -10.00 3.53 -7.13
C THR A 39 -9.94 4.45 -8.36
N GLU A 40 -8.99 5.39 -8.42
CA GLU A 40 -8.82 6.26 -9.60
C GLU A 40 -8.47 5.46 -10.86
N ILE A 41 -7.58 4.47 -10.74
CA ILE A 41 -7.25 3.57 -11.87
C ILE A 41 -8.47 2.77 -12.33
N ALA A 42 -9.39 2.43 -11.44
CA ALA A 42 -10.62 1.71 -11.78
C ALA A 42 -11.55 2.54 -12.69
N GLU A 43 -11.60 3.85 -12.49
CA GLU A 43 -12.34 4.78 -13.36
C GLU A 43 -11.59 4.99 -14.69
N LEU A 44 -10.27 5.21 -14.63
CA LEU A 44 -9.44 5.47 -15.81
C LEU A 44 -9.37 4.29 -16.78
N LYS A 45 -9.40 3.04 -16.29
CA LYS A 45 -9.39 1.86 -17.17
C LYS A 45 -10.64 1.77 -18.09
N GLN A 46 -11.71 2.48 -17.76
CA GLN A 46 -12.96 2.50 -18.53
C GLN A 46 -13.03 3.65 -19.56
N SER A 47 -12.06 4.57 -19.57
CA SER A 47 -12.13 5.78 -20.40
C SER A 47 -12.14 5.52 -21.91
N TYR A 48 -11.47 4.46 -22.38
CA TYR A 48 -11.51 4.04 -23.79
C TYR A 48 -11.07 2.59 -23.97
N ARG A 49 -11.38 2.02 -25.15
CA ARG A 49 -10.94 0.68 -25.54
C ARG A 49 -9.42 0.64 -25.67
N GLY A 50 -8.75 0.04 -24.69
CA GLY A 50 -7.28 -0.05 -24.65
C GLY A 50 -6.65 0.64 -23.44
N ALA A 51 -7.40 1.47 -22.71
CA ALA A 51 -6.89 2.22 -21.55
C ALA A 51 -6.18 1.33 -20.52
N GLN A 52 -6.69 0.12 -20.27
CA GLN A 52 -6.04 -0.83 -19.38
C GLN A 52 -4.64 -1.26 -19.85
N THR A 53 -4.41 -1.39 -21.16
CA THR A 53 -3.09 -1.73 -21.72
C THR A 53 -2.13 -0.57 -21.56
N ASP A 54 -2.60 0.66 -21.78
CA ASP A 54 -1.76 1.85 -21.68
C ASP A 54 -1.42 2.15 -20.22
N ILE A 55 -2.38 2.00 -19.30
CA ILE A 55 -2.14 2.06 -17.84
C ILE A 55 -1.13 0.99 -17.43
N ALA A 56 -1.27 -0.25 -17.93
CA ALA A 56 -0.31 -1.33 -17.65
C ALA A 56 1.10 -0.95 -18.12
N SER A 57 1.22 -0.35 -19.30
CA SER A 57 2.49 0.11 -19.83
C SER A 57 3.09 1.25 -19.00
N VAL A 58 2.28 2.22 -18.56
CA VAL A 58 2.74 3.36 -17.73
C VAL A 58 3.20 2.89 -16.36
N LEU A 59 2.45 1.99 -15.74
CA LEU A 59 2.76 1.46 -14.41
C LEU A 59 3.86 0.38 -14.44
N GLY A 60 4.25 -0.10 -15.62
CA GLY A 60 5.24 -1.17 -15.76
C GLY A 60 4.76 -2.51 -15.18
N VAL A 61 3.44 -2.74 -15.14
CA VAL A 61 2.82 -3.96 -14.61
C VAL A 61 2.00 -4.66 -15.69
N THR A 62 1.57 -5.89 -15.42
CA THR A 62 0.69 -6.61 -16.35
C THR A 62 -0.76 -6.16 -16.20
N ARG A 63 -1.56 -6.34 -17.27
CA ARG A 63 -3.01 -6.09 -17.24
C ARG A 63 -3.73 -6.89 -16.14
N ASP A 64 -3.28 -8.11 -15.89
CA ASP A 64 -3.79 -8.98 -14.81
C ASP A 64 -3.49 -8.40 -13.42
N ALA A 65 -2.30 -7.84 -13.23
CA ALA A 65 -1.94 -7.17 -11.98
C ALA A 65 -2.84 -5.95 -11.69
N ILE A 66 -3.24 -5.20 -12.74
CA ILE A 66 -4.22 -4.12 -12.60
C ILE A 66 -5.56 -4.68 -12.14
N LEU A 67 -6.10 -5.71 -12.80
CA LEU A 67 -7.39 -6.29 -12.41
C LEU A 67 -7.39 -6.79 -10.97
N LYS A 68 -6.34 -7.53 -10.57
CA LYS A 68 -6.20 -8.01 -9.20
C LYS A 68 -6.14 -6.87 -8.18
N SER A 69 -5.38 -5.82 -8.48
CA SER A 69 -5.21 -4.71 -7.55
C SER A 69 -6.46 -3.84 -7.47
N VAL A 70 -7.10 -3.53 -8.60
CA VAL A 70 -8.39 -2.84 -8.64
C VAL A 70 -9.44 -3.64 -7.86
N ASN A 71 -9.57 -4.96 -8.09
CA ASN A 71 -10.53 -5.78 -7.37
C ASN A 71 -10.24 -5.83 -5.86
N LYS A 72 -8.96 -5.90 -5.47
CA LYS A 72 -8.51 -5.94 -4.08
C LYS A 72 -8.75 -4.63 -3.32
N TYR A 73 -8.57 -3.48 -3.97
CA TYR A 73 -8.52 -2.17 -3.31
C TYR A 73 -9.75 -1.30 -3.58
N ALA A 74 -10.30 -1.34 -4.79
CA ALA A 74 -11.49 -0.59 -5.17
C ALA A 74 -12.80 -1.37 -4.91
N GLY A 75 -12.70 -2.63 -4.46
CA GLY A 75 -13.85 -3.50 -4.24
C GLY A 75 -14.49 -3.85 -5.57
N GLY A 76 -14.01 -4.92 -6.20
CA GLY A 76 -14.41 -5.34 -7.54
C GLY A 76 -15.87 -5.00 -7.87
N GLN A 77 -16.06 -3.95 -8.68
CA GLN A 77 -17.30 -3.73 -9.41
C GLN A 77 -17.35 -4.84 -10.48
N GLU A 78 -17.71 -6.04 -10.04
CA GLU A 78 -18.31 -7.05 -10.87
C GLU A 78 -19.77 -6.59 -11.07
N GLU A 79 -20.02 -5.92 -12.21
CA GLU A 79 -21.32 -5.99 -12.86
C GLU A 79 -21.49 -7.35 -13.53
#